data_AF-A0A9J6GW93-F1
#
_entry.id   AF-A0A9J6GW93-F1
#
_cell.length_a   1.000
_cell.length_b   1.000
_cell.length_c   1.000
_cell.angle_alpha   90.00
_cell.angle_beta   90.00
_cell.angle_gamma   90.00
#
_symmetry.space_group_name_H-M   'P 1'
#
loop_
_entity.id
_entity.type
_entity.pdbx_description
1 polymer ?
#
loop_
_entity_poly.entity_id
_entity_poly.type
_entity_poly.pdbx_seq_one_letter_code
_entity_poly.pdbx_strand_id
1 'polypeptide(L)'
;MQQDGGRTLTIQRINHTTSQIMRMVSRVTNRHHGMKDDDVIKLVQALVVSRVVYCTPYLPLKPRELNQLDIILRKAYKQVLGLPPHTACSKMEALGVHNKMREIVDAHLVSQLERLRQTSSGRRVLRQIGYQIADASHPRPQTVPQEIRTLIRVAPLPRNMHPQHHVQRRQPRVQLLLRKYPAHPHVRFTDAAHYATHPATAVSVIDGSGDVVCTATVQTKNIAEAEEAATALAMTSATWNKPLHVITNCRQACRNYGNGHISTSALRLLEKHKDTLNPNILIWTPGHAGLDGNERAHATARVCTLQAPH
;
A
#
# COMPACT_ATOMS: atom_id res chain seq x y z
N MET A 1 39.35 15.02 2.10
CA MET A 1 39.69 14.19 0.92
C MET A 1 39.39 12.69 1.06
N GLN A 2 38.79 12.18 2.16
CA GLN A 2 38.49 10.74 2.33
C GLN A 2 37.13 10.25 1.79
N GLN A 3 36.21 11.13 1.37
CA GLN A 3 34.85 10.74 0.97
C GLN A 3 34.75 10.12 -0.45
N ASP A 4 35.65 10.43 -1.39
CA ASP A 4 35.60 9.89 -2.76
C ASP A 4 36.01 8.40 -2.84
N GLY A 5 36.88 7.94 -1.94
CA GLY A 5 37.31 6.53 -1.89
C GLY A 5 36.19 5.57 -1.44
N GLY A 6 35.40 5.96 -0.43
CA GLY A 6 34.31 5.13 0.10
C GLY A 6 33.14 4.95 -0.87
N ARG A 7 32.83 5.98 -1.66
CA ARG A 7 31.77 5.94 -2.69
C ARG A 7 32.11 4.98 -3.83
N THR A 8 33.30 5.15 -4.40
CA THR A 8 33.81 4.31 -5.49
C THR A 8 33.88 2.84 -5.08
N LEU A 9 34.39 2.56 -3.87
CA LEU A 9 34.46 1.21 -3.32
C LEU A 9 33.07 0.57 -3.14
N THR A 10 32.07 1.36 -2.76
CA THR A 10 30.69 0.87 -2.61
C THR A 10 30.08 0.51 -3.97
N ILE A 11 30.25 1.35 -4.99
CA ILE A 11 29.77 1.05 -6.36
C ILE A 11 30.47 -0.19 -6.92
N GLN A 12 31.78 -0.33 -6.70
CA GLN A 12 32.53 -1.52 -7.11
C GLN A 12 32.01 -2.78 -6.42
N ARG A 13 31.73 -2.73 -5.12
CA ARG A 13 31.11 -3.84 -4.38
C ARG A 13 29.73 -4.19 -4.94
N ILE A 14 28.88 -3.18 -5.20
CA ILE A 14 27.56 -3.38 -5.82
C ILE A 14 27.70 -4.05 -7.18
N ASN A 15 28.64 -3.61 -8.02
CA ASN A 15 28.88 -4.20 -9.33
C ASN A 15 29.34 -5.67 -9.22
N HIS A 16 30.27 -5.96 -8.30
CA HIS A 16 30.76 -7.31 -8.06
C HIS A 16 29.64 -8.24 -7.60
N THR A 17 28.86 -7.82 -6.60
CA THR A 17 27.73 -8.61 -6.09
C THR A 17 26.64 -8.78 -7.15
N THR A 18 26.33 -7.74 -7.93
CA THR A 18 25.37 -7.83 -9.04
C THR A 18 25.83 -8.85 -10.07
N SER A 19 27.11 -8.83 -10.43
CA SER A 19 27.68 -9.81 -11.37
C SER A 19 27.57 -11.24 -10.85
N GLN A 20 27.82 -11.46 -9.56
CA GLN A 20 27.64 -12.78 -8.93
C GLN A 20 26.18 -13.23 -8.93
N ILE A 21 25.25 -12.35 -8.53
CA ILE A 21 23.81 -12.62 -8.56
C ILE A 21 23.39 -12.99 -9.99
N MET A 22 23.78 -12.20 -10.98
CA MET A 22 23.43 -12.43 -12.37
C MET A 22 23.96 -13.77 -12.91
N ARG A 23 25.17 -14.19 -12.52
CA ARG A 23 25.67 -15.54 -12.83
C ARG A 23 24.82 -16.64 -12.19
N MET A 24 24.33 -16.44 -10.97
CA MET A 24 23.41 -17.38 -10.33
C MET A 24 22.08 -17.42 -11.07
N VAL A 25 21.49 -16.25 -11.37
CA VAL A 25 20.24 -16.14 -12.13
C VAL A 25 20.36 -16.88 -13.46
N SER A 26 21.40 -16.61 -14.25
CA SER A 26 21.61 -17.26 -15.54
C SER A 26 21.73 -18.79 -15.48
N ARG A 27 22.17 -19.35 -14.35
CA ARG A 27 22.23 -20.82 -14.17
C ARG A 27 20.87 -21.43 -13.83
N VAL A 28 19.99 -20.67 -13.19
CA VAL A 28 18.65 -21.12 -12.79
C VAL A 28 17.61 -20.86 -13.89
N THR A 29 17.87 -19.90 -14.77
CA THR A 29 17.04 -19.59 -15.94
C THR A 29 17.46 -20.43 -17.13
N ASN A 30 16.84 -21.59 -17.31
CA ASN A 30 17.14 -22.47 -18.44
C ASN A 30 16.16 -22.22 -19.61
N ARG A 31 16.68 -22.07 -20.84
CA ARG A 31 15.90 -21.68 -22.04
C ARG A 31 14.81 -22.68 -22.45
N HIS A 32 14.86 -23.91 -21.92
CA HIS A 32 13.94 -25.00 -22.29
C HIS A 32 13.11 -25.59 -21.13
N HIS A 33 13.39 -25.25 -19.85
CA HIS A 33 12.63 -25.77 -18.70
C HIS A 33 12.79 -24.92 -17.40
N GLY A 34 12.84 -23.58 -17.53
CA GLY A 34 13.11 -22.65 -16.42
C GLY A 34 12.00 -21.67 -16.05
N MET A 35 12.30 -20.77 -15.11
CA MET A 35 11.44 -19.63 -14.70
C MET A 35 11.10 -18.74 -15.90
N LYS A 36 9.84 -18.29 -15.99
CA LYS A 36 9.36 -17.35 -17.04
C LYS A 36 9.95 -15.96 -16.86
N ASP A 37 10.04 -15.17 -17.93
CA ASP A 37 10.63 -13.83 -17.95
C ASP A 37 10.16 -12.94 -16.79
N ASP A 38 8.85 -12.93 -16.50
CA ASP A 38 8.28 -12.19 -15.37
C ASP A 38 8.83 -12.62 -14.00
N ASP A 39 9.06 -13.91 -13.81
CA ASP A 39 9.59 -14.45 -12.54
C ASP A 39 11.08 -14.17 -12.41
N VAL A 40 11.81 -14.14 -13.53
CA VAL A 40 13.23 -13.75 -13.54
C VAL A 40 13.40 -12.26 -13.26
N ILE A 41 12.54 -11.41 -13.84
CA ILE A 41 12.49 -9.97 -13.57
C ILE A 41 12.25 -9.71 -12.07
N LYS A 42 11.30 -10.43 -11.45
CA LYS A 42 11.07 -10.35 -9.99
C LYS A 42 12.30 -10.74 -9.19
N LEU A 43 13.07 -11.71 -9.65
CA LEU A 43 14.28 -12.17 -8.98
C LEU A 43 15.40 -11.12 -9.05
N VAL A 44 15.53 -10.41 -10.17
CA VAL A 44 16.43 -9.24 -10.29
C VAL A 44 15.98 -8.11 -9.38
N GLN A 45 14.68 -7.79 -9.34
CA GLN A 45 14.15 -6.78 -8.43
C GLN A 45 14.44 -7.15 -6.97
N ALA A 46 14.17 -8.39 -6.57
CA ALA A 46 14.35 -8.84 -5.20
C ALA A 46 15.82 -8.87 -4.76
N LEU A 47 16.76 -9.26 -5.64
CA LEU A 47 18.16 -9.46 -5.27
C LEU A 47 19.06 -8.27 -5.63
N VAL A 48 18.94 -7.75 -6.85
CA VAL A 48 19.79 -6.66 -7.36
C VAL A 48 19.27 -5.32 -6.89
N VAL A 49 17.99 -5.00 -7.16
CA VAL A 49 17.44 -3.68 -6.78
C VAL A 49 17.46 -3.50 -5.27
N SER A 50 17.05 -4.50 -4.49
CA SER A 50 17.14 -4.44 -3.02
C SER A 50 18.56 -4.15 -2.52
N ARG A 51 19.58 -4.76 -3.14
CA ARG A 51 20.98 -4.56 -2.74
C ARG A 51 21.47 -3.16 -3.07
N VAL A 52 21.08 -2.63 -4.23
CA VAL A 52 21.39 -1.25 -4.61
C VAL A 52 20.69 -0.26 -3.67
N VAL A 53 19.39 -0.45 -3.43
CA VAL A 53 18.57 0.44 -2.59
C VAL A 53 18.96 0.42 -1.12
N TYR A 54 19.60 -0.65 -0.65
CA TYR A 54 20.05 -0.74 0.75
C TYR A 54 21.06 0.36 1.12
N CYS A 55 22.02 0.67 0.24
CA CYS A 55 23.07 1.66 0.53
C CYS A 55 22.86 3.00 -0.19
N THR A 56 22.34 2.95 -1.43
CA THR A 56 22.34 4.10 -2.36
C THR A 56 21.65 5.35 -1.82
N PRO A 57 20.46 5.28 -1.19
CA PRO A 57 19.73 6.46 -0.70
C PRO A 57 20.46 7.25 0.40
N TYR A 58 21.42 6.61 1.09
CA TYR A 58 22.14 7.20 2.23
C TYR A 58 23.52 7.73 1.84
N LEU A 59 23.89 7.63 0.56
CA LEU A 59 25.18 8.08 0.04
C LEU A 59 25.01 9.38 -0.75
N PRO A 60 25.87 10.40 -0.53
CA PRO A 60 25.87 11.60 -1.34
C PRO A 60 26.53 11.32 -2.71
N LEU A 61 25.75 10.70 -3.61
CA LEU A 61 26.20 10.27 -4.93
C LEU A 61 26.17 11.43 -5.94
N LYS A 62 27.25 11.58 -6.69
CA LYS A 62 27.35 12.50 -7.83
C LYS A 62 26.51 11.96 -9.01
N PRO A 63 26.06 12.82 -9.95
CA PRO A 63 25.32 12.37 -11.14
C PRO A 63 26.05 11.27 -11.95
N ARG A 64 27.38 11.36 -12.03
CA ARG A 64 28.21 10.33 -12.68
C ARG A 64 28.12 8.96 -12.00
N GLU A 65 28.06 8.93 -10.68
CA GLU A 65 27.97 7.71 -9.86
C GLU A 65 26.57 7.09 -9.96
N LEU A 66 25.53 7.92 -9.96
CA LEU A 66 24.16 7.47 -10.23
C LEU A 66 24.04 6.83 -11.62
N ASN A 67 24.67 7.44 -12.64
CA ASN A 67 24.72 6.87 -13.98
C ASN A 67 25.45 5.52 -14.03
N GLN A 68 26.50 5.32 -13.23
CA GLN A 68 27.17 4.02 -13.13
C GLN A 68 26.25 2.94 -12.55
N LEU A 69 25.48 3.26 -11.50
CA LEU A 69 24.49 2.35 -10.94
C LEU A 69 23.37 2.04 -11.93
N ASP A 70 22.95 3.04 -12.71
CA ASP A 70 21.99 2.88 -13.80
C ASP A 70 22.52 1.89 -14.85
N ILE A 71 23.78 1.99 -15.23
CA ILE A 71 24.42 1.04 -16.16
C ILE A 71 24.43 -0.38 -15.59
N ILE A 72 24.69 -0.54 -14.29
CA ILE A 72 24.67 -1.85 -13.61
C ILE A 72 23.26 -2.46 -13.66
N LEU A 73 22.22 -1.68 -13.34
CA LEU A 73 20.84 -2.15 -13.44
C LEU A 73 20.48 -2.53 -14.88
N ARG A 74 20.77 -1.67 -15.86
CA ARG A 74 20.48 -1.94 -17.28
C ARG A 74 21.14 -3.23 -17.75
N LYS A 75 22.40 -3.48 -17.37
CA LYS A 75 23.10 -4.73 -17.71
C LYS A 75 22.38 -5.95 -17.12
N ALA A 76 21.93 -5.88 -15.87
CA ALA A 76 21.16 -6.94 -15.23
C ALA A 76 19.85 -7.22 -15.97
N TYR A 77 19.06 -6.18 -16.28
CA TYR A 77 17.80 -6.34 -17.00
C TYR A 77 17.98 -6.85 -18.43
N LYS A 78 18.96 -6.34 -19.19
CA LYS A 78 19.26 -6.85 -20.54
C LYS A 78 19.59 -8.33 -20.53
N GLN A 79 20.41 -8.77 -19.58
CA GLN A 79 20.81 -10.17 -19.47
C GLN A 79 19.62 -11.09 -19.15
N VAL A 80 18.71 -10.66 -18.28
CA VAL A 80 17.49 -11.42 -17.96
C VAL A 80 16.52 -11.49 -19.13
N LEU A 81 16.35 -10.39 -19.85
CA LEU A 81 15.48 -10.32 -21.03
C LEU A 81 16.10 -11.00 -22.28
N GLY A 82 17.28 -11.62 -22.15
CA GLY A 82 18.00 -12.21 -23.27
C GLY A 82 18.44 -11.20 -24.34
N LEU A 83 18.48 -9.91 -24.00
CA LEU A 83 18.81 -8.84 -24.93
C LEU A 83 20.32 -8.73 -25.11
N PRO A 84 20.82 -8.49 -26.35
CA PRO A 84 22.22 -8.22 -26.59
C PRO A 84 22.73 -7.04 -25.76
N PRO A 85 24.00 -7.04 -25.31
CA PRO A 85 24.56 -5.96 -24.48
C PRO A 85 24.48 -4.59 -25.16
N HIS A 86 24.57 -4.58 -26.49
CA HIS A 86 24.52 -3.39 -27.35
C HIS A 86 23.10 -2.87 -27.65
N THR A 87 22.05 -3.49 -27.10
CA THR A 87 20.66 -3.03 -27.31
C THR A 87 20.52 -1.57 -26.93
N ALA A 88 19.88 -0.76 -27.79
CA ALA A 88 19.69 0.66 -27.57
C ALA A 88 18.99 0.95 -26.24
N CYS A 89 19.63 1.75 -25.37
CA CYS A 89 19.12 2.08 -24.05
C CYS A 89 17.76 2.81 -24.12
N SER A 90 17.54 3.65 -25.12
CA SER A 90 16.28 4.38 -25.33
C SER A 90 15.09 3.45 -25.57
N LYS A 91 15.28 2.39 -26.37
CA LYS A 91 14.24 1.39 -26.63
C LYS A 91 13.92 0.58 -25.38
N MET A 92 14.91 0.29 -24.55
CA MET A 92 14.70 -0.42 -23.29
C MET A 92 13.98 0.44 -22.24
N GLU A 93 14.32 1.73 -22.16
CA GLU A 93 13.59 2.69 -21.32
C GLU A 93 12.13 2.83 -21.77
N ALA A 94 11.86 2.85 -23.08
CA ALA A 94 10.50 2.91 -23.64
C ALA A 94 9.63 1.68 -23.30
N LEU A 95 10.25 0.52 -23.03
CA LEU A 95 9.53 -0.69 -22.61
C LEU A 95 9.08 -0.63 -21.13
N GLY A 96 9.58 0.33 -20.33
CA GLY A 96 9.16 0.52 -18.95
C GLY A 96 9.48 -0.63 -18.00
N VAL A 97 10.42 -1.52 -18.36
CA VAL A 97 10.71 -2.76 -17.61
C VAL A 97 11.43 -2.48 -16.28
N HIS A 98 12.08 -1.32 -16.15
CA HIS A 98 12.72 -0.90 -14.90
C HIS A 98 12.72 0.63 -14.75
N ASN A 99 12.68 1.08 -13.51
CA ASN A 99 12.80 2.50 -13.17
C ASN A 99 14.27 2.96 -13.23
N LYS A 100 14.50 4.27 -13.32
CA LYS A 100 15.84 4.87 -13.21
C LYS A 100 16.32 4.86 -11.76
N MET A 101 17.63 4.86 -11.54
CA MET A 101 18.22 4.88 -10.20
C MET A 101 17.73 6.04 -9.36
N ARG A 102 17.60 7.23 -9.96
CA ARG A 102 17.07 8.41 -9.28
C ARG A 102 15.63 8.17 -8.81
N GLU A 103 14.78 7.66 -9.68
CA GLU A 103 13.37 7.36 -9.35
C GLU A 103 13.25 6.30 -8.25
N ILE A 104 14.11 5.27 -8.29
CA ILE A 104 14.17 4.24 -7.26
C ILE A 104 14.59 4.83 -5.91
N VAL A 105 15.59 5.71 -5.89
CA VAL A 105 16.05 6.39 -4.67
C VAL A 105 14.97 7.33 -4.13
N ASP A 106 14.37 8.15 -4.99
CA ASP A 106 13.31 9.09 -4.62
C ASP A 106 12.09 8.33 -4.06
N ALA A 107 11.66 7.26 -4.73
CA ALA A 107 10.57 6.39 -4.25
C ALA A 107 10.91 5.74 -2.90
N HIS A 108 12.16 5.32 -2.69
CA HIS A 108 12.59 4.76 -1.41
C HIS A 108 12.57 5.83 -0.30
N LEU A 109 13.09 7.03 -0.58
CA LEU A 109 13.11 8.13 0.39
C LEU A 109 11.70 8.54 0.78
N VAL A 110 10.77 8.66 -0.18
CA VAL A 110 9.36 8.93 0.09
C VAL A 110 8.75 7.84 0.98
N SER A 111 8.98 6.57 0.66
CA SER A 111 8.49 5.44 1.48
C SER A 111 9.05 5.45 2.90
N GLN A 112 10.33 5.79 3.08
CA GLN A 112 10.96 5.93 4.40
C GLN A 112 10.40 7.12 5.18
N LEU A 113 10.21 8.27 4.52
CA LEU A 113 9.61 9.45 5.12
C LEU A 113 8.19 9.15 5.62
N GLU A 114 7.37 8.48 4.80
CA GLU A 114 6.02 8.05 5.19
C GLU A 114 6.06 7.07 6.36
N ARG A 115 6.95 6.08 6.34
CA ARG A 115 7.13 5.13 7.45
C ARG A 115 7.53 5.83 8.75
N LEU A 116 8.43 6.82 8.67
CA LEU A 116 8.88 7.58 9.85
C LEU A 116 7.78 8.49 10.39
N ARG A 117 6.96 9.10 9.52
CA ARG A 117 5.78 9.89 9.90
C ARG A 117 4.76 9.09 10.71
N GLN A 118 4.64 7.78 10.45
CA GLN A 118 3.68 6.92 11.15
C GLN A 118 4.03 6.59 12.61
N THR A 119 5.26 6.84 13.06
CA THR A 119 5.69 6.50 14.43
C THR A 119 6.03 7.75 15.25
N SER A 120 5.85 7.71 16.56
CA SER A 120 6.23 8.81 17.46
C SER A 120 7.75 9.04 17.43
N SER A 121 8.54 7.97 17.52
CA SER A 121 10.00 8.03 17.44
C SER A 121 10.49 8.52 16.08
N GLY A 122 9.90 8.04 14.98
CA GLY A 122 10.25 8.48 13.63
C GLY A 122 9.94 9.96 13.39
N ARG A 123 8.78 10.45 13.87
CA ARG A 123 8.47 11.89 13.87
C ARG A 123 9.48 12.71 14.66
N ARG A 124 9.94 12.21 15.81
CA ARG A 124 10.97 12.91 16.61
C ARG A 124 12.29 13.04 15.83
N VAL A 125 12.74 11.97 15.18
CA VAL A 125 13.95 11.98 14.35
C VAL A 125 13.80 12.98 13.21
N LEU A 126 12.69 12.92 12.47
CA LEU A 126 12.42 13.82 11.36
C LEU A 126 12.40 15.31 11.77
N ARG A 127 11.87 15.65 12.97
CA ARG A 127 11.97 17.03 13.51
C ARG A 127 13.41 17.42 13.82
N GLN A 128 14.21 16.52 14.38
CA GLN A 128 15.63 16.78 14.67
C GLN A 128 16.45 17.07 13.42
N ILE A 129 16.14 16.41 12.30
CA ILE A 129 16.81 16.64 11.01
C ILE A 129 16.19 17.79 10.19
N GLY A 130 15.36 18.63 10.81
CA GLY A 130 14.85 19.87 10.21
C GLY A 130 13.68 19.70 9.25
N TYR A 131 13.07 18.51 9.15
CA TYR A 131 11.84 18.37 8.38
C TYR A 131 10.68 19.01 9.14
N GLN A 132 9.97 19.91 8.48
CA GLN A 132 8.67 20.41 8.94
C GLN A 132 7.65 19.29 8.81
N ILE A 133 7.57 18.46 9.83
CA ILE A 133 6.44 17.55 9.99
C ILE A 133 5.35 18.39 10.61
N ALA A 134 4.23 18.55 9.91
CA ALA A 134 3.02 19.00 10.56
C ALA A 134 2.83 18.11 11.78
N ASP A 135 2.82 18.70 12.97
CA ASP A 135 2.43 17.97 14.15
C ASP A 135 1.08 17.36 13.81
N ALA A 136 1.11 16.04 13.72
CA ALA A 136 -0.07 15.23 13.86
C ALA A 136 -0.62 15.54 15.25
N SER A 137 -1.30 16.67 15.37
CA SER A 137 -2.54 16.86 16.11
C SER A 137 -3.59 15.92 15.52
N HIS A 138 -3.21 14.65 15.36
CA HIS A 138 -4.14 13.58 15.13
C HIS A 138 -4.62 13.24 16.53
N PRO A 139 -5.93 13.37 16.78
CA PRO A 139 -6.51 12.92 18.04
C PRO A 139 -5.97 11.52 18.33
N ARG A 140 -5.50 11.31 19.56
CA ARG A 140 -5.07 9.96 19.96
C ARG A 140 -6.23 9.01 19.68
N PRO A 141 -5.97 7.81 19.13
CA PRO A 141 -7.01 6.79 18.98
C PRO A 141 -7.77 6.65 20.30
N GLN A 142 -9.08 6.74 20.22
CA GLN A 142 -9.98 6.68 21.35
C GLN A 142 -10.38 5.24 21.61
N THR A 143 -10.44 4.88 22.89
CA THR A 143 -10.88 3.55 23.31
C THR A 143 -12.37 3.39 23.02
N VAL A 144 -12.72 2.33 22.29
CA VAL A 144 -14.11 1.99 22.00
C VAL A 144 -14.80 1.49 23.27
N PRO A 145 -15.96 2.06 23.67
CA PRO A 145 -16.76 1.56 24.78
C PRO A 145 -17.08 0.07 24.63
N GLN A 146 -17.11 -0.66 25.75
CA GLN A 146 -17.28 -2.10 25.73
C GLN A 146 -18.60 -2.53 25.06
N GLU A 147 -19.67 -1.76 25.26
CA GLU A 147 -20.99 -1.96 24.64
C GLU A 147 -20.96 -1.96 23.10
N ILE A 148 -20.14 -1.09 22.49
CA ILE A 148 -19.95 -1.05 21.04
C ILE A 148 -18.95 -2.13 20.62
N ARG A 149 -17.90 -2.35 21.43
CA ARG A 149 -16.82 -3.29 21.11
C ARG A 149 -17.32 -4.73 20.96
N THR A 150 -18.27 -5.17 21.79
CA THR A 150 -18.84 -6.52 21.70
C THR A 150 -19.63 -6.76 20.42
N LEU A 151 -20.14 -5.70 19.79
CA LEU A 151 -20.87 -5.75 18.52
C LEU A 151 -19.93 -5.81 17.32
N ILE A 152 -18.62 -5.59 17.47
CA ILE A 152 -17.67 -5.55 16.36
C ILE A 152 -16.69 -6.72 16.46
N ARG A 153 -16.79 -7.66 15.52
CA ARG A 153 -15.87 -8.78 15.39
C ARG A 153 -14.96 -8.60 14.18
N VAL A 154 -13.65 -8.52 14.41
CA VAL A 154 -12.67 -8.48 13.32
C VAL A 154 -12.25 -9.90 12.92
N ALA A 155 -12.37 -10.23 11.64
CA ALA A 155 -11.89 -11.51 11.10
C ALA A 155 -10.35 -11.59 11.14
N PRO A 156 -9.76 -12.79 11.33
CA PRO A 156 -8.31 -12.95 11.38
C PRO A 156 -7.62 -12.35 10.16
N LEU A 157 -6.62 -11.50 10.39
CA LEU A 157 -5.89 -10.82 9.32
C LEU A 157 -4.89 -11.77 8.66
N PRO A 158 -4.98 -12.00 7.33
CA PRO A 158 -4.07 -12.89 6.64
C PRO A 158 -2.63 -12.36 6.65
N ARG A 159 -1.66 -13.23 6.97
CA ARG A 159 -0.23 -12.91 6.91
C ARG A 159 0.28 -13.01 5.47
N ASN A 160 1.39 -12.34 5.17
CA ASN A 160 2.08 -12.43 3.88
C ASN A 160 1.16 -12.11 2.69
N MET A 161 0.68 -10.85 2.61
CA MET A 161 -0.24 -10.37 1.57
C MET A 161 0.28 -9.14 0.80
N HIS A 162 1.61 -9.02 0.63
CA HIS A 162 2.22 -7.92 -0.11
C HIS A 162 1.72 -7.89 -1.57
N PRO A 163 1.34 -6.72 -2.11
CA PRO A 163 0.76 -6.61 -3.46
C PRO A 163 1.62 -7.26 -4.55
N GLN A 164 2.93 -7.03 -4.52
CA GLN A 164 3.84 -7.52 -5.57
C GLN A 164 4.41 -8.92 -5.29
N HIS A 165 4.65 -9.26 -4.03
CA HIS A 165 5.39 -10.49 -3.68
C HIS A 165 4.46 -11.68 -3.44
N HIS A 166 3.19 -11.44 -3.10
CA HIS A 166 2.26 -12.49 -2.67
C HIS A 166 0.98 -12.54 -3.51
N VAL A 167 1.07 -12.23 -4.81
CA VAL A 167 -0.06 -12.28 -5.75
C VAL A 167 -0.78 -13.64 -5.70
N GLN A 168 -0.01 -14.74 -5.66
CA GLN A 168 -0.52 -16.12 -5.56
C GLN A 168 -1.32 -16.41 -4.28
N ARG A 169 -1.20 -15.57 -3.23
CA ARG A 169 -2.01 -15.67 -2.01
C ARG A 169 -3.17 -14.68 -2.00
N ARG A 170 -3.00 -13.53 -2.65
CA ARG A 170 -4.04 -12.49 -2.78
C ARG A 170 -5.19 -12.99 -3.66
N GLN A 171 -4.89 -13.66 -4.77
CA GLN A 171 -5.91 -14.17 -5.69
C GLN A 171 -6.86 -15.22 -5.07
N PRO A 172 -6.38 -16.29 -4.41
CA PRO A 172 -7.25 -17.23 -3.70
C PRO A 172 -8.07 -16.58 -2.58
N ARG A 173 -7.53 -15.54 -1.92
CA ARG A 173 -8.26 -14.78 -0.89
C ARG A 173 -9.45 -14.04 -1.50
N VAL A 174 -9.27 -13.37 -2.64
CA VAL A 174 -10.37 -12.71 -3.35
C VAL A 174 -11.41 -13.73 -3.79
N GLN A 175 -11.00 -14.85 -4.40
CA GLN A 175 -11.91 -15.91 -4.82
C GLN A 175 -12.71 -16.50 -3.65
N LEU A 176 -12.07 -16.67 -2.49
CA LEU A 176 -12.76 -17.10 -1.27
C LEU A 176 -13.79 -16.07 -0.81
N LEU A 177 -13.47 -14.77 -0.86
CA LEU A 177 -14.41 -13.71 -0.48
C LEU A 177 -15.60 -13.65 -1.45
N LEU A 178 -15.37 -13.76 -2.76
CA LEU A 178 -16.42 -13.82 -3.78
C LEU A 178 -17.37 -15.00 -3.54
N ARG A 179 -16.84 -16.19 -3.23
CA ARG A 179 -17.66 -17.38 -2.94
C ARG A 179 -18.44 -17.25 -1.63
N LYS A 180 -17.84 -16.65 -0.61
CA LYS A 180 -18.41 -16.59 0.74
C LYS A 180 -19.40 -15.43 0.91
N TYR A 181 -19.17 -14.34 0.19
CA TYR A 181 -19.95 -13.12 0.23
C TYR A 181 -20.37 -12.77 -1.20
N PRO A 182 -21.26 -13.57 -1.83
CA PRO A 182 -21.88 -13.19 -3.09
C PRO A 182 -22.72 -11.92 -2.89
N ALA A 183 -23.31 -11.40 -3.97
CA ALA A 183 -24.16 -10.21 -3.92
C ALA A 183 -25.30 -10.37 -2.91
N HIS A 184 -25.07 -9.92 -1.68
CA HIS A 184 -25.93 -10.13 -0.53
C HIS A 184 -26.24 -8.78 0.13
N PRO A 185 -27.51 -8.53 0.50
CA PRO A 185 -27.92 -7.30 1.19
C PRO A 185 -27.18 -6.97 2.50
N HIS A 186 -26.45 -7.92 3.08
CA HIS A 186 -25.75 -7.78 4.37
C HIS A 186 -24.23 -7.61 4.19
N VAL A 187 -23.76 -7.36 2.98
CA VAL A 187 -22.36 -7.05 2.70
C VAL A 187 -22.23 -5.57 2.41
N ARG A 188 -21.19 -4.94 2.96
CA ARG A 188 -20.79 -3.56 2.63
C ARG A 188 -19.32 -3.54 2.28
N PHE A 189 -18.96 -2.78 1.25
CA PHE A 189 -17.60 -2.46 0.87
C PHE A 189 -17.32 -1.00 1.16
N THR A 190 -16.13 -0.71 1.68
CA THR A 190 -15.75 0.65 2.08
C THR A 190 -14.40 1.02 1.49
N ASP A 191 -14.25 2.27 1.08
CA ASP A 191 -12.97 2.84 0.66
C ASP A 191 -12.97 4.37 0.90
N ALA A 192 -11.77 4.94 1.02
CA ALA A 192 -11.56 6.36 1.19
C ALA A 192 -10.57 6.94 0.14
N ALA A 193 -10.83 8.17 -0.32
CA ALA A 193 -9.99 8.87 -1.27
C ALA A 193 -9.79 10.34 -0.88
N HIS A 194 -8.54 10.82 -0.94
CA HIS A 194 -8.22 12.21 -0.60
C HIS A 194 -8.75 13.21 -1.62
N TYR A 195 -9.25 14.34 -1.15
CA TYR A 195 -9.44 15.51 -2.00
C TYR A 195 -8.07 16.08 -2.37
N ALA A 196 -7.87 16.44 -3.64
CA ALA A 196 -6.63 17.07 -4.09
C ALA A 196 -6.49 18.51 -3.57
N THR A 197 -7.63 19.20 -3.37
CA THR A 197 -7.69 20.64 -3.15
C THR A 197 -7.98 21.04 -1.71
N HIS A 198 -8.51 20.14 -0.88
CA HIS A 198 -8.96 20.46 0.49
C HIS A 198 -8.42 19.44 1.51
N PRO A 199 -8.27 19.83 2.79
CA PRO A 199 -7.77 18.97 3.86
C PRO A 199 -8.84 17.97 4.35
N ALA A 200 -9.48 17.27 3.42
CA ALA A 200 -10.54 16.32 3.68
C ALA A 200 -10.36 15.04 2.85
N THR A 201 -11.11 14.01 3.19
CA THR A 201 -11.10 12.72 2.50
C THR A 201 -12.56 12.31 2.25
N ALA A 202 -12.88 11.95 1.01
CA ALA A 202 -14.16 11.36 0.66
C ALA A 202 -14.17 9.89 1.09
N VAL A 203 -15.29 9.44 1.64
CA VAL A 203 -15.52 8.04 2.00
C VAL A 203 -16.75 7.54 1.28
N SER A 204 -16.74 6.26 0.88
CA SER A 204 -17.86 5.64 0.21
C SER A 204 -18.19 4.27 0.82
N VAL A 205 -19.48 3.93 0.75
CA VAL A 205 -20.01 2.63 1.16
C VAL A 205 -20.86 2.08 0.02
N ILE A 206 -20.49 0.89 -0.47
CA ILE A 206 -21.19 0.15 -1.52
C ILE A 206 -21.79 -1.12 -0.92
N ASP A 207 -22.97 -1.55 -1.36
CA ASP A 207 -23.54 -2.82 -0.92
C ASP A 207 -23.06 -4.04 -1.72
N GLY A 208 -23.55 -5.23 -1.36
CA GLY A 208 -23.25 -6.47 -2.06
C GLY A 208 -23.73 -6.49 -3.52
N SER A 209 -24.77 -5.73 -3.85
CA SER A 209 -25.33 -5.61 -5.21
C SER A 209 -24.51 -4.66 -6.09
N GLY A 210 -23.67 -3.83 -5.47
CA GLY A 210 -22.85 -2.83 -6.14
C GLY A 210 -23.45 -1.43 -6.12
N ASP A 211 -24.53 -1.19 -5.38
CA ASP A 211 -25.18 0.11 -5.29
C ASP A 211 -24.54 0.97 -4.20
N VAL A 212 -24.53 2.29 -4.44
CA VAL A 212 -24.02 3.25 -3.46
C VAL A 212 -25.02 3.37 -2.32
N VAL A 213 -24.59 3.01 -1.12
CA VAL A 213 -25.41 3.11 0.09
C VAL A 213 -25.33 4.52 0.66
N CYS A 214 -24.10 5.00 0.84
CA CYS A 214 -23.84 6.35 1.31
C CYS A 214 -22.41 6.78 1.00
N THR A 215 -22.23 8.09 0.96
CA THR A 215 -20.93 8.74 0.81
C THR A 215 -20.86 9.89 1.82
N ALA A 216 -19.67 10.19 2.30
CA ALA A 216 -19.47 11.33 3.20
C ALA A 216 -18.10 11.96 2.99
N THR A 217 -17.93 13.16 3.55
CA THR A 217 -16.64 13.85 3.59
C THR A 217 -16.18 13.90 5.04
N VAL A 218 -14.98 13.38 5.30
CA VAL A 218 -14.34 13.41 6.61
C VAL A 218 -13.26 14.48 6.58
N GLN A 219 -13.30 15.45 7.50
CA GLN A 219 -12.29 16.50 7.63
C GLN A 219 -11.00 15.95 8.25
N THR A 220 -10.28 15.13 7.49
CA THR A 220 -8.96 14.61 7.88
C THR A 220 -8.08 14.42 6.65
N LYS A 221 -6.77 14.61 6.85
CA LYS A 221 -5.72 14.22 5.89
C LYS A 221 -5.17 12.82 6.17
N ASN A 222 -5.54 12.21 7.29
CA ASN A 222 -5.06 10.89 7.66
C ASN A 222 -5.96 9.84 7.03
N ILE A 223 -5.44 9.12 6.03
CA ILE A 223 -6.19 8.08 5.33
C ILE A 223 -6.70 6.99 6.27
N ALA A 224 -5.94 6.66 7.33
CA ALA A 224 -6.36 5.64 8.28
C ALA A 224 -7.61 6.06 9.08
N GLU A 225 -7.70 7.34 9.47
CA GLU A 225 -8.90 7.88 10.14
C GLU A 225 -10.10 7.91 9.20
N ALA A 226 -9.88 8.27 7.93
CA ALA A 226 -10.94 8.25 6.92
C ALA A 226 -11.46 6.84 6.64
N GLU A 227 -10.57 5.86 6.53
CA GLU A 227 -10.91 4.44 6.35
C GLU A 227 -11.67 3.87 7.55
N GLU A 228 -11.30 4.26 8.76
CA GLU A 228 -12.07 3.91 9.96
C GLU A 228 -13.45 4.58 9.96
N ALA A 229 -13.55 5.84 9.58
CA ALA A 229 -14.83 6.53 9.47
C ALA A 229 -15.71 5.91 8.38
N ALA A 230 -15.14 5.48 7.24
CA ALA A 230 -15.84 4.73 6.19
C ALA A 230 -16.37 3.39 6.73
N THR A 231 -15.55 2.69 7.52
CA THR A 231 -15.92 1.44 8.19
C THR A 231 -17.06 1.66 9.18
N ALA A 232 -16.99 2.68 10.04
CA ALA A 232 -18.07 3.04 10.96
C ALA A 232 -19.35 3.40 10.21
N LEU A 233 -19.25 4.21 9.16
CA LEU A 233 -20.38 4.61 8.33
C LEU A 233 -21.10 3.39 7.73
N ALA A 234 -20.34 2.40 7.26
CA ALA A 234 -20.92 1.15 6.79
C ALA A 234 -21.65 0.37 7.90
N MET A 235 -21.05 0.27 9.08
CA MET A 235 -21.66 -0.42 10.24
C MET A 235 -22.97 0.23 10.68
N THR A 236 -23.06 1.56 10.60
CA THR A 236 -24.25 2.34 10.98
C THR A 236 -25.28 2.46 9.86
N SER A 237 -24.93 2.09 8.62
CA SER A 237 -25.85 2.14 7.48
C SER A 237 -26.85 0.96 7.43
N ALA A 238 -26.73 0.02 8.35
CA ALA A 238 -27.58 -1.16 8.40
C ALA A 238 -29.02 -0.78 8.80
N THR A 239 -29.98 -1.11 7.92
CA THR A 239 -31.41 -0.90 8.17
C THR A 239 -32.12 -2.14 8.72
N TRP A 240 -31.38 -3.24 8.94
CA TRP A 240 -31.93 -4.57 9.28
C TRP A 240 -31.29 -5.13 10.54
N ASN A 241 -32.04 -5.90 11.33
CA ASN A 241 -31.57 -6.55 12.55
C ASN A 241 -30.73 -7.83 12.31
N LYS A 242 -29.89 -7.83 11.26
CA LYS A 242 -29.03 -8.97 10.89
C LYS A 242 -27.56 -8.58 10.90
N PRO A 243 -26.65 -9.53 11.18
CA PRO A 243 -25.22 -9.23 11.19
C PRO A 243 -24.73 -8.74 9.84
N LEU A 244 -23.97 -7.65 9.84
CA LEU A 244 -23.40 -7.06 8.64
C LEU A 244 -21.95 -7.50 8.44
N HIS A 245 -21.59 -7.82 7.20
CA HIS A 245 -20.23 -8.11 6.78
C HIS A 245 -19.62 -6.87 6.11
N VAL A 246 -18.76 -6.17 6.83
CA VAL A 246 -18.06 -4.99 6.33
C VAL A 246 -16.70 -5.41 5.79
N ILE A 247 -16.44 -5.13 4.51
CA ILE A 247 -15.23 -5.51 3.80
C ILE A 247 -14.45 -4.23 3.45
N THR A 248 -13.19 -4.15 3.91
CA THR A 248 -12.28 -3.01 3.66
C THR A 248 -10.92 -3.52 3.18
N ASN A 249 -10.27 -2.75 2.31
CA ASN A 249 -8.88 -2.97 1.92
C ASN A 249 -7.88 -2.38 2.95
N CYS A 250 -8.35 -1.58 3.90
CA CYS A 250 -7.53 -0.92 4.91
C CYS A 250 -7.21 -1.86 6.07
N ARG A 251 -6.02 -2.49 5.99
CA ARG A 251 -5.53 -3.40 7.04
C ARG A 251 -5.35 -2.69 8.38
N GLN A 252 -5.01 -1.41 8.36
CA GLN A 252 -4.80 -0.63 9.58
C GLN A 252 -6.12 -0.40 10.31
N ALA A 253 -7.20 -0.07 9.60
CA ALA A 253 -8.53 0.05 10.18
C ALA A 253 -8.94 -1.26 10.89
N CYS A 254 -8.79 -2.41 10.24
CA CYS A 254 -9.09 -3.70 10.89
C CYS A 254 -8.30 -3.92 12.19
N ARG A 255 -7.02 -3.54 12.23
CA ARG A 255 -6.20 -3.66 13.45
C ARG A 255 -6.70 -2.73 14.55
N ASN A 256 -7.02 -1.50 14.21
CA ASN A 256 -7.47 -0.48 15.14
C ASN A 256 -8.82 -0.87 15.77
N TYR A 257 -9.78 -1.31 14.96
CA TYR A 257 -11.02 -1.93 15.45
C TYR A 257 -10.78 -3.16 16.32
N GLY A 258 -9.88 -4.07 15.90
CA GLY A 258 -9.58 -5.29 16.68
C GLY A 258 -8.96 -5.00 18.04
N ASN A 259 -8.14 -3.96 18.11
CA ASN A 259 -7.53 -3.48 19.35
C ASN A 259 -8.50 -2.66 20.21
N GLY A 260 -9.66 -2.25 19.65
CA GLY A 260 -10.63 -1.38 20.30
C GLY A 260 -10.15 0.06 20.46
N HIS A 261 -9.30 0.54 19.55
CA HIS A 261 -8.80 1.91 19.54
C HIS A 261 -8.95 2.50 18.13
N ILE A 262 -9.87 3.44 17.94
CA ILE A 262 -10.22 4.01 16.64
C ILE A 262 -10.21 5.54 16.68
N SER A 263 -10.27 6.19 15.52
CA SER A 263 -10.35 7.63 15.38
C SER A 263 -11.62 8.20 15.99
N THR A 264 -11.53 9.46 16.44
CA THR A 264 -12.65 10.20 17.01
C THR A 264 -13.85 10.28 16.04
N SER A 265 -13.60 10.45 14.74
CA SER A 265 -14.65 10.50 13.72
C SER A 265 -15.42 9.18 13.62
N ALA A 266 -14.70 8.05 13.62
CA ALA A 266 -15.30 6.73 13.61
C ALA A 266 -16.07 6.45 14.91
N LEU A 267 -15.50 6.80 16.06
CA LEU A 267 -16.15 6.59 17.36
C LEU A 267 -17.45 7.39 17.47
N ARG A 268 -17.44 8.67 17.10
CA ARG A 268 -18.65 9.51 17.12
C ARG A 268 -19.79 8.93 16.26
N LEU A 269 -19.48 8.36 15.10
CA LEU A 269 -20.48 7.70 14.26
C LEU A 269 -21.11 6.50 14.97
N LEU A 270 -20.29 5.67 15.62
CA LEU A 270 -20.77 4.49 16.35
C LEU A 270 -21.56 4.87 17.60
N GLU A 271 -21.08 5.84 18.38
CA GLU A 271 -21.77 6.33 19.58
C GLU A 271 -23.13 6.93 19.24
N LYS A 272 -23.22 7.71 18.14
CA LYS A 272 -24.47 8.30 17.67
C LYS A 272 -25.53 7.24 17.33
N HIS A 273 -25.11 6.05 16.91
CA HIS A 273 -26.01 4.97 16.48
C HIS A 273 -25.91 3.73 17.39
N LYS A 274 -25.41 3.88 18.63
CA LYS A 274 -25.12 2.75 19.51
C LYS A 274 -26.35 1.88 19.78
N ASP A 275 -27.51 2.49 19.92
CA ASP A 275 -28.77 1.79 20.25
C ASP A 275 -29.36 1.04 19.06
N THR A 276 -28.95 1.40 17.84
CA THR A 276 -29.37 0.78 16.58
C THR A 276 -28.26 -0.04 15.92
N LEU A 277 -27.11 -0.18 16.57
CA LEU A 277 -25.93 -0.82 15.99
C LEU A 277 -26.12 -2.34 16.01
N ASN A 278 -26.11 -2.94 14.83
CA ASN A 278 -26.18 -4.40 14.68
C ASN A 278 -24.82 -5.06 14.95
N PRO A 279 -24.78 -6.39 15.18
CA PRO A 279 -23.52 -7.13 15.15
C PRO A 279 -22.83 -6.98 13.78
N ASN A 280 -21.54 -6.67 13.79
CA ASN A 280 -20.74 -6.41 12.60
C ASN A 280 -19.53 -7.33 12.54
N ILE A 281 -19.25 -7.89 11.37
CA ILE A 281 -18.05 -8.67 11.09
C ILE A 281 -17.18 -7.89 10.10
N LEU A 282 -16.05 -7.39 10.58
CA LEU A 282 -15.10 -6.63 9.77
C LEU A 282 -14.08 -7.58 9.12
N ILE A 283 -13.93 -7.48 7.82
CA ILE A 283 -13.15 -8.42 7.00
C ILE A 283 -12.19 -7.65 6.12
N TRP A 284 -10.91 -8.03 6.16
CA TRP A 284 -9.92 -7.47 5.27
C TRP A 284 -9.91 -8.19 3.90
N THR A 285 -9.83 -7.38 2.83
CA THR A 285 -9.57 -7.81 1.45
C THR A 285 -8.29 -7.16 0.90
N PRO A 286 -7.53 -7.83 0.01
CA PRO A 286 -6.51 -7.14 -0.76
C PRO A 286 -7.14 -6.09 -1.71
N GLY A 287 -6.67 -4.84 -1.68
CA GLY A 287 -7.06 -3.82 -2.66
C GLY A 287 -6.51 -4.08 -4.07
N HIS A 288 -7.19 -3.58 -5.11
CA HIS A 288 -6.80 -3.72 -6.52
C HIS A 288 -6.53 -5.18 -6.91
N ALA A 289 -7.41 -6.07 -6.49
CA ALA A 289 -7.25 -7.51 -6.65
C ALA A 289 -8.45 -8.18 -7.32
N GLY A 290 -9.41 -7.41 -7.83
CA GLY A 290 -10.55 -7.91 -8.60
C GLY A 290 -11.75 -8.32 -7.75
N LEU A 291 -11.98 -7.63 -6.64
CA LEU A 291 -13.21 -7.76 -5.86
C LEU A 291 -14.15 -6.61 -6.21
N ASP A 292 -15.15 -6.87 -7.06
CA ASP A 292 -15.95 -5.83 -7.73
C ASP A 292 -16.50 -4.77 -6.78
N GLY A 293 -17.11 -5.17 -5.66
CA GLY A 293 -17.63 -4.22 -4.67
C GLY A 293 -16.55 -3.33 -4.04
N ASN A 294 -15.34 -3.85 -3.84
CA ASN A 294 -14.21 -3.07 -3.33
C ASN A 294 -13.67 -2.11 -4.40
N GLU A 295 -13.55 -2.53 -5.66
CA GLU A 295 -13.13 -1.64 -6.74
C GLU A 295 -14.17 -0.54 -6.99
N ARG A 296 -15.46 -0.85 -6.83
CA ARG A 296 -16.55 0.12 -6.97
C ARG A 296 -16.59 1.12 -5.83
N ALA A 297 -16.32 0.70 -4.59
CA ALA A 297 -16.14 1.62 -3.47
C ALA A 297 -14.97 2.57 -3.76
N HIS A 298 -13.84 2.04 -4.23
CA HIS A 298 -12.69 2.87 -4.61
C HIS A 298 -13.01 3.89 -5.71
N ALA A 299 -13.67 3.44 -6.79
CA ALA A 299 -14.08 4.33 -7.87
C ALA A 299 -15.06 5.41 -7.38
N THR A 300 -16.03 5.04 -6.54
CA THR A 300 -17.03 5.97 -6.00
C THR A 300 -16.40 7.02 -5.10
N ALA A 301 -15.52 6.62 -4.17
CA ALA A 301 -14.78 7.57 -3.33
C ALA A 301 -13.98 8.57 -4.18
N ARG A 302 -13.35 8.12 -5.27
CA ARG A 302 -12.62 9.00 -6.20
C ARG A 302 -13.54 9.91 -7.03
N VAL A 303 -14.74 9.47 -7.38
CA VAL A 303 -15.72 10.34 -8.05
C VAL A 303 -16.19 11.43 -7.10
N CYS A 304 -16.45 11.10 -5.83
CA CYS A 304 -16.82 12.10 -4.83
C CYS A 304 -15.74 13.19 -4.65
N THR A 305 -14.46 12.86 -4.81
CA THR A 305 -13.40 13.88 -4.72
C THR A 305 -13.40 14.89 -5.86
N LEU A 306 -14.05 14.55 -6.98
CA LEU A 306 -14.23 15.42 -8.15
C LEU A 306 -15.54 16.22 -8.12
N GLN A 307 -16.51 15.80 -7.31
CA GLN A 307 -17.88 16.33 -7.32
C GLN A 307 -18.22 17.25 -6.14
N ALA A 308 -17.33 17.47 -5.18
CA ALA A 308 -17.67 18.32 -4.04
C ALA A 308 -17.93 19.78 -4.47
N PRO A 309 -19.09 20.36 -4.08
CA PRO A 309 -19.35 21.78 -4.27
C PRO A 309 -18.40 22.60 -3.38
N HIS A 310 -18.08 23.81 -3.86
CA HIS A 310 -17.33 24.84 -3.14
C HIS A 310 -17.88 25.14 -1.75
#